data_AF-A0A832AUA2-F1
#
_entry.id   AF-A0A832AUA2-F1
#
_cell.length_a   1.000
_cell.length_b   1.000
_cell.length_c   1.000
_cell.angle_alpha   90.00
_cell.angle_beta   90.00
_cell.angle_gamma   90.00
#
_symmetry.space_group_name_H-M   'P 1'
#
loop_
_entity.id
_entity.type
_entity.pdbx_description
1 polymer ?
#
loop_
_entity_poly.entity_id
_entity_poly.type
_entity_poly.pdbx_seq_one_letter_code
_entity_poly.pdbx_strand_id
1 'polypeptide(L)' 'LSEGHEFASDEEEAWICEVCGHVHYGKKPPQKCPVCSHPEPYFSRKVESK' A
#
# COMPACT_ATOMS: atom_id res chain seq x y z
N LEU A 1 -22.80 -3.07 -21.04
CA LEU A 1 -21.48 -3.52 -20.56
C LEU A 1 -20.92 -2.35 -19.77
N SER A 2 -21.45 -2.22 -18.56
CA SER A 2 -20.74 -2.51 -17.30
C SER A 2 -19.79 -1.36 -16.98
N GLU A 3 -20.31 -0.44 -16.15
CA GLU A 3 -19.58 0.64 -15.49
C GLU A 3 -18.16 0.18 -15.11
N GLY A 4 -17.18 0.64 -15.88
CA GLY A 4 -15.79 0.58 -15.46
C GLY A 4 -15.66 1.59 -14.35
N HIS A 5 -15.81 1.12 -13.11
CA HIS A 5 -15.54 1.88 -11.88
C HIS A 5 -14.12 2.45 -12.01
N GLU A 6 -14.04 3.68 -12.50
CA GLU A 6 -12.89 4.55 -12.38
C GLU A 6 -12.72 4.73 -10.88
N PHE A 7 -11.83 3.92 -10.29
CA PHE A 7 -11.47 4.04 -8.90
C PHE A 7 -10.86 5.43 -8.72
N ALA A 8 -11.72 6.37 -8.36
CA ALA A 8 -11.35 7.56 -7.65
C ALA A 8 -10.50 7.13 -6.46
N SER A 9 -9.30 7.68 -6.32
CA SER A 9 -8.68 8.06 -5.04
C SER A 9 -7.36 8.76 -5.36
N ASP A 10 -7.50 10.01 -5.75
CA ASP A 10 -6.47 11.03 -5.77
C ASP A 10 -5.72 11.00 -4.40
N GLU A 11 -4.40 10.76 -4.42
CA GLU A 11 -3.46 10.88 -3.28
C GLU A 11 -3.27 9.72 -2.26
N GLU A 12 -3.69 8.49 -2.54
CA GLU A 12 -3.38 7.35 -1.63
C GLU A 12 -2.19 6.53 -2.15
N GLU A 13 -0.99 6.71 -1.58
CA GLU A 13 0.14 5.81 -1.88
C GLU A 13 -0.10 4.42 -1.28
N ALA A 14 0.19 3.37 -2.04
CA ALA A 14 0.17 2.01 -1.51
C ALA A 14 1.57 1.61 -1.03
N TRP A 15 1.64 0.95 0.13
CA TRP A 15 2.87 0.48 0.76
C TRP A 15 2.74 -1.01 1.05
N ILE A 16 3.61 -1.83 0.47
CA ILE A 16 3.64 -3.27 0.68
C ILE A 16 4.78 -3.65 1.63
N CYS A 17 4.47 -4.45 2.64
CA CYS A 17 5.46 -5.05 3.52
C CYS A 17 6.18 -6.19 2.80
N GLU A 18 7.48 -6.08 2.61
CA GLU A 18 8.31 -7.10 1.93
C GLU A 18 8.56 -8.36 2.79
N VAL A 19 8.18 -8.32 4.08
CA VAL A 19 8.32 -9.44 5.00
C VAL A 19 7.10 -10.36 4.98
N CYS A 20 5.88 -9.80 4.94
CA CYS A 20 4.64 -10.57 5.07
C CYS A 20 3.61 -10.35 3.95
N GLY A 21 3.85 -9.39 3.05
CA GLY A 21 2.92 -9.06 1.96
C GLY A 21 1.75 -8.16 2.34
N HIS A 22 1.68 -7.65 3.58
CA HIS A 22 0.62 -6.71 3.98
C HIS A 22 0.67 -5.42 3.17
N VAL A 23 -0.47 -5.00 2.61
CA VAL A 23 -0.60 -3.73 1.86
C VAL A 23 -1.32 -2.69 2.73
N HIS A 24 -0.65 -1.57 2.95
CA HIS A 24 -1.17 -0.40 3.65
C HIS A 24 -1.41 0.73 2.65
N TYR A 25 -2.57 1.37 2.70
CA TYR A 25 -2.94 2.49 1.83
C TYR A 25 -2.87 3.80 2.64
N GLY A 26 -2.08 4.75 2.18
CA GLY A 26 -1.91 6.04 2.82
C GLY A 26 -0.67 6.80 2.30
N LYS A 27 -0.61 8.11 2.56
CA LYS A 27 0.48 8.98 2.09
C LYS A 27 1.89 8.59 2.61
N LYS A 28 1.98 7.72 3.61
CA LYS A 28 3.23 7.26 4.23
C LYS A 28 3.09 5.82 4.75
N PRO A 29 4.18 5.04 4.82
CA PRO A 29 4.14 3.73 5.43
C PRO A 29 3.93 3.86 6.96
N PRO A 30 3.38 2.83 7.62
CA PRO A 30 3.27 2.82 9.07
C PRO A 30 4.66 2.56 9.69
N GLN A 31 4.90 3.10 10.89
CA GLN A 31 6.16 2.90 11.62
C GLN A 31 6.48 1.41 11.91
N LYS A 32 5.43 0.59 11.97
CA LYS A 32 5.51 -0.85 12.19
C LYS A 32 4.37 -1.55 11.46
N CYS A 33 4.67 -2.70 10.86
CA CYS A 33 3.67 -3.52 10.20
C CYS A 33 2.65 -4.06 11.22
N PRO A 34 1.33 -3.84 11.02
CA PRO A 34 0.31 -4.35 11.93
C PRO A 34 0.16 -5.88 11.89
N VAL A 35 0.71 -6.54 10.87
CA VAL A 35 0.63 -8.00 10.68
C VAL A 35 1.85 -8.70 11.27
N CYS A 36 3.06 -8.34 10.83
CA CYS A 36 4.29 -9.04 11.24
C CYS A 36 5.15 -8.26 12.24
N SER A 37 4.71 -7.08 12.69
CA SER A 37 5.42 -6.24 13.66
C SER A 37 6.85 -5.80 13.27
N HIS A 38 7.24 -5.95 12.01
CA HIS A 38 8.51 -5.44 11.49
C HIS A 38 8.46 -3.93 11.28
N PRO A 39 9.60 -3.22 11.39
CA PRO A 39 9.64 -1.77 11.33
C PRO A 39 9.41 -1.22 9.91
N GLU A 40 9.12 0.08 9.83
CA GLU A 40 8.91 0.86 8.59
C GLU A 40 9.84 0.56 7.40
N PRO A 41 11.18 0.38 7.54
CA PRO A 41 12.07 0.16 6.40
C PRO A 41 11.78 -1.10 5.58
N TYR A 42 10.92 -1.99 6.07
CA TYR A 42 10.44 -3.16 5.33
C TYR A 42 9.20 -2.88 4.48
N PHE A 43 8.69 -1.64 4.47
CA PHE A 43 7.62 -1.22 3.57
C PHE A 43 8.20 -0.58 2.31
N SER A 44 7.82 -1.15 1.17
CA SER A 44 8.15 -0.64 -0.15
C SER A 44 6.92 -0.04 -0.81
N ARG A 45 7.11 1.04 -1.58
CA ARG A 45 6.02 1.70 -2.29
C ARG A 45 5.53 0.79 -3.42
N LYS A 46 4.24 0.46 -3.39
CA LYS A 46 3.56 -0.25 -4.46
C LYS A 46 3.23 0.76 -5.57
N VAL A 47 4.19 0.94 -6.49
CA VAL A 47 3.94 1.72 -7.70
C VAL A 47 3.17 0.81 -8.66
N GLU A 48 1.89 1.08 -8.85
CA GLU A 48 1.12 0.42 -9.90
C GLU A 48 1.59 1.04 -11.23
N SER A 49 2.62 0.43 -11.83
CA SER A 49 3.05 0.76 -13.19
C SER A 49 1.93 0.33 -14.14
N LYS A 50 1.23 1.33 -14.70
CA LYS A 50 0.18 1.16 -15.70
C LYS A 50 0.66 0.42 -16.94
#